data_AF-A0A819IRZ4-F1
#
_entry.id   AF-A0A819IRZ4-F1
#
_cell.length_a   1.000
_cell.length_b   1.000
_cell.length_c   1.000
_cell.angle_alpha   90.00
_cell.angle_beta   90.00
_cell.angle_gamma   90.00
#
_symmetry.space_group_name_H-M   'P 1'
#
loop_
_entity.id
_entity.type
_entity.pdbx_description
1 polymer ?
#
loop_
_entity_poly.entity_id
_entity_poly.type
_entity_poly.pdbx_seq_one_letter_code
_entity_poly.pdbx_strand_id
1 'polypeptide(L)'
;QEYPLFGNETYSGNSLICKAALHDGRIALWNRENLTVLIRNNSFKSSTFISTLRNGILSSKSVGYLDFVYQFINSRINESSIPDVAIEHRRYLYSQNESSSITCR
;
A
#
# COMPACT_ATOMS: atom_id res chain seq x y z
N GLN A 1 8.66 18.68 -7.21
CA GLN A 1 7.20 18.51 -7.30
C GLN A 1 6.85 17.20 -6.61
N GLU A 2 5.98 17.24 -5.59
CA GLU A 2 5.63 16.02 -4.85
C GLU A 2 4.70 15.17 -5.73
N TYR A 3 5.08 13.92 -6.02
CA TYR A 3 4.18 13.03 -6.77
C TYR A 3 2.93 12.75 -5.92
N PRO A 4 1.72 12.99 -6.46
CA PRO A 4 0.50 12.74 -5.73
C PRO A 4 0.34 11.24 -5.45
N LEU A 5 0.05 10.92 -4.19
CA LEU A 5 -0.29 9.57 -3.73
C LEU A 5 -1.80 9.42 -3.80
N PHE A 6 -2.31 8.36 -4.44
CA PHE A 6 -3.74 8.13 -4.54
C PHE A 6 -4.12 6.79 -3.92
N GLY A 7 -5.11 6.83 -3.02
CA GLY A 7 -5.63 5.63 -2.38
C GLY A 7 -5.26 5.46 -0.93
N ASN A 8 -5.88 4.43 -0.38
CA ASN A 8 -5.71 3.95 0.98
C ASN A 8 -5.92 2.45 0.95
N GLU A 9 -4.93 1.67 1.41
CA GLU A 9 -4.85 0.20 1.37
C GLU A 9 -4.81 -0.39 -0.05
N THR A 10 -5.61 0.15 -0.97
CA THR A 10 -5.54 -0.01 -2.42
C THR A 10 -5.03 1.30 -3.02
N TYR A 11 -3.88 1.25 -3.65
CA TYR A 11 -3.20 2.40 -4.22
C TYR A 11 -3.24 2.37 -5.75
N SER A 12 -3.27 3.54 -6.37
CA SER A 12 -3.13 3.65 -7.82
C SER A 12 -1.77 3.14 -8.29
N GLY A 13 -1.73 2.43 -9.43
CA GLY A 13 -0.49 2.04 -10.10
C GLY A 13 0.49 3.19 -10.40
N ASN A 14 -0.01 4.42 -10.49
CA ASN A 14 0.81 5.61 -10.71
C ASN A 14 1.41 6.18 -9.42
N SER A 15 1.01 5.67 -8.25
CA SER A 15 1.53 6.13 -6.96
C SER A 15 2.86 5.47 -6.63
N LEU A 16 3.85 6.25 -6.21
CA LEU A 16 5.15 5.74 -5.76
C LEU A 16 5.00 4.76 -4.60
N ILE A 17 5.45 3.52 -4.81
CA ILE A 17 5.26 2.42 -3.87
C ILE A 17 5.89 2.71 -2.50
N CYS A 18 7.08 3.30 -2.46
CA CYS A 18 7.74 3.63 -1.20
C CYS A 18 7.04 4.75 -0.42
N LYS A 19 6.46 5.73 -1.13
CA LYS A 19 5.63 6.76 -0.50
C LYS A 19 4.33 6.18 0.04
N ALA A 20 3.70 5.29 -0.72
CA ALA A 20 2.53 4.54 -0.27
C ALA A 20 2.86 3.62 0.92
N ALA A 21 4.05 3.02 0.96
CA ALA A 21 4.50 2.15 2.04
C ALA A 21 4.70 2.93 3.34
N LEU A 22 5.25 4.14 3.28
CA LEU A 22 5.32 5.06 4.42
C LEU A 22 3.92 5.47 4.87
N HIS A 23 3.04 5.85 3.93
CA HIS A 23 1.66 6.19 4.23
C HIS A 23 0.90 5.03 4.89
N ASP A 24 1.04 3.81 4.37
CA ASP A 24 0.34 2.63 4.90
C ASP A 24 1.00 2.04 6.15
N GLY A 25 2.18 2.54 6.56
CA GLY A 25 2.89 2.06 7.75
C GLY A 25 3.57 0.70 7.57
N ARG A 26 3.93 0.35 6.32
CA ARG A 26 4.73 -0.86 6.01
C ARG A 26 6.20 -0.66 6.30
N ILE A 27 6.67 0.57 6.10
CA ILE A 27 8.04 1.00 6.38
C ILE A 27 7.98 2.30 7.19
N ALA A 28 9.06 2.65 7.87
CA ALA A 28 9.16 3.89 8.62
C ALA A 28 10.54 4.54 8.44
N LEU A 29 10.59 5.87 8.40
CA LEU A 29 11.85 6.61 8.23
C LEU A 29 12.85 6.38 9.38
N TRP A 30 12.34 6.08 10.57
CA TRP A 30 13.14 5.77 11.76
C TRP A 30 13.62 4.31 11.79
N ASN A 31 13.03 3.42 10.99
CA ASN A 31 13.39 2.01 10.93
C ASN A 31 14.01 1.68 9.57
N ARG A 32 15.34 1.78 9.49
CA ARG A 32 16.09 1.50 8.26
C ARG A 32 16.33 0.01 8.02
N GLU A 33 16.06 -0.85 8.99
CA GLU A 33 16.30 -2.29 8.89
C GLU A 33 15.18 -3.02 8.14
N ASN A 34 13.99 -2.42 8.05
CA ASN A 34 12.83 -3.01 7.38
C ASN A 34 12.21 -2.05 6.36
N LEU A 35 12.90 -1.87 5.23
CA LEU A 35 12.48 -1.04 4.10
C LEU A 35 11.97 -1.86 2.91
N THR A 36 11.76 -3.16 3.08
CA THR A 36 11.27 -4.05 2.03
C THR A 36 9.77 -4.28 2.17
N VAL A 37 9.03 -4.08 1.08
CA VAL A 37 7.59 -4.29 1.01
C VAL A 37 7.23 -5.31 -0.04
N LEU A 38 6.17 -6.07 0.23
CA LEU A 38 5.57 -7.00 -0.72
C LEU A 38 4.30 -6.38 -1.26
N ILE A 39 4.22 -6.23 -2.58
CA ILE A 39 3.03 -5.74 -3.26
C ILE A 39 2.42 -6.80 -4.15
N ARG A 40 1.13 -6.61 -4.41
CA ARG A 40 0.38 -7.29 -5.45
C ARG A 40 -0.18 -6.27 -6.40
N ASN A 41 0.03 -6.48 -7.70
CA ASN A 41 -0.68 -5.76 -8.74
C ASN A 41 -2.02 -6.43 -9.02
N ASN A 42 -3.05 -5.62 -9.24
CA ASN A 42 -4.36 -6.08 -9.65
C ASN A 42 -4.81 -5.27 -10.87
N SER A 43 -5.22 -5.97 -11.92
CA SER A 43 -5.65 -5.39 -13.20
C SER A 43 -7.06 -4.80 -13.16
N PHE A 44 -7.75 -4.88 -12.01
CA PHE A 44 -8.99 -4.13 -11.82
C PHE A 44 -8.70 -2.62 -11.83
N LYS A 45 -9.58 -1.90 -12.54
CA LYS A 45 -9.50 -0.46 -12.76
C LYS A 45 -10.34 0.26 -11.72
N SER A 46 -9.73 1.20 -11.00
CA SER A 46 -10.48 2.11 -10.14
C SER A 46 -10.28 3.55 -10.60
N SER A 47 -11.39 4.27 -10.76
CA SER A 47 -11.39 5.70 -11.08
C SER A 47 -11.53 6.59 -9.85
N THR A 48 -11.83 6.01 -8.68
CA THR A 48 -12.05 6.72 -7.42
C THR A 48 -11.29 6.04 -6.27
N PHE A 49 -10.69 6.85 -5.41
CA PHE A 49 -9.88 6.38 -4.29
C PHE A 49 -10.27 7.09 -3.00
N ILE A 50 -10.12 6.39 -1.88
CA ILE A 50 -10.29 6.98 -0.55
C ILE A 50 -9.03 7.78 -0.21
N SER A 51 -9.23 9.01 0.24
CA SER A 51 -8.18 9.92 0.72
C SER A 51 -8.06 9.82 2.24
N THR A 52 -6.85 9.67 2.75
CA THR A 52 -6.56 9.59 4.18
C THR A 52 -5.24 10.30 4.52
N LEU A 53 -5.14 10.84 5.73
CA LEU A 53 -3.87 11.27 6.32
C LEU A 53 -3.35 10.16 7.23
N ARG A 54 -2.23 9.54 6.85
CA ARG A 54 -1.57 8.49 7.64
C ARG A 54 -0.07 8.72 7.66
N ASN A 55 0.54 8.55 8.83
CA ASN A 55 1.98 8.74 9.04
C ASN A 55 2.52 10.08 8.48
N GLY A 56 1.72 11.16 8.59
CA GLY A 56 2.07 12.49 8.10
C GLY A 56 2.00 12.68 6.58
N ILE A 57 1.57 11.66 5.83
CA ILE A 57 1.41 11.71 4.37
C ILE A 57 -0.09 11.77 4.06
N LEU A 58 -0.51 12.75 3.26
CA LEU A 58 -1.88 12.84 2.78
C LEU A 58 -1.98 12.10 1.44
N SER A 59 -2.86 11.10 1.36
CA SER A 59 -3.28 10.55 0.08
C SER A 59 -4.45 11.35 -0.49
N SER A 60 -4.59 11.32 -1.81
CA SER A 60 -5.65 12.03 -2.55
C SER A 60 -6.67 11.04 -3.09
N LYS A 61 -7.88 11.54 -3.30
CA LYS A 61 -8.82 10.89 -4.23
C LYS A 61 -8.28 11.10 -5.64
N SER A 62 -8.24 10.07 -6.46
CA SER A 62 -8.12 10.27 -7.90
C SER A 62 -9.52 10.39 -8.48
N VAL A 63 -9.68 11.25 -9.48
CA VAL A 63 -10.86 11.33 -10.35
C VAL A 63 -10.29 11.30 -11.76
N GLY A 64 -10.13 10.10 -12.30
CA GLY A 64 -9.43 9.89 -13.57
C GLY A 64 -9.24 8.40 -13.85
N TYR A 65 -8.96 8.07 -15.10
CA TYR A 65 -8.79 6.68 -15.52
C TYR A 65 -7.41 6.17 -15.12
N LEU A 66 -7.36 5.04 -14.41
CA LEU A 66 -6.14 4.37 -13.97
C LEU A 66 -6.19 2.90 -14.37
N ASP A 67 -5.11 2.43 -14.98
CA ASP A 67 -5.06 1.13 -15.66
C ASP A 67 -4.96 -0.05 -14.71
N PHE A 68 -4.43 0.16 -13.51
CA PHE A 68 -4.26 -0.88 -12.49
C PHE A 68 -4.11 -0.29 -11.09
N VAL A 69 -4.25 -1.15 -10.08
CA VAL A 69 -4.04 -0.84 -8.67
C VAL A 69 -3.03 -1.81 -8.06
N TYR A 70 -2.47 -1.43 -6.91
CA TYR A 70 -1.70 -2.36 -6.09
C TYR A 70 -2.09 -2.30 -4.62
N GLN A 71 -1.80 -3.39 -3.91
CA GLN A 71 -2.04 -3.56 -2.49
C GLN A 71 -0.81 -4.18 -1.83
N PHE A 72 -0.56 -3.82 -0.57
CA PHE A 72 0.53 -4.42 0.21
C PHE A 72 0.08 -5.70 0.91
N ILE A 73 0.92 -6.74 0.85
CA ILE A 73 0.60 -8.09 1.35
C ILE A 73 1.24 -8.37 2.73
N ASN A 74 2.37 -7.72 3.05
CA ASN A 74 3.04 -7.91 4.34
C ASN A 74 2.20 -7.34 5.51
N SER A 75 2.69 -7.38 6.75
CA SER A 75 2.01 -6.68 7.85
C SER A 75 2.49 -5.25 7.96
N ARG A 76 1.69 -4.36 8.56
CA ARG A 76 2.19 -3.04 9.02
C ARG A 76 3.13 -3.22 10.21
N ILE A 77 4.05 -2.29 10.41
CA ILE A 77 5.05 -2.34 11.51
C ILE A 77 4.37 -2.48 12.88
N ASN A 78 3.23 -1.82 13.08
CA ASN A 78 2.47 -1.80 14.33
C ASN A 78 1.41 -2.91 14.46
N GLU A 79 1.20 -3.74 13.43
CA GLU A 79 0.24 -4.86 13.45
C GLU A 79 0.90 -6.18 13.93
N SER A 80 2.21 -6.18 14.21
CA SER A 80 2.99 -7.40 14.53
C SER A 80 2.71 -8.03 15.90
N SER A 81 1.81 -7.48 16.73
CA SER A 81 1.54 -7.98 18.10
C SER A 81 0.10 -8.44 18.38
N ILE A 82 -0.79 -8.47 17.37
CA ILE A 82 -2.12 -9.09 17.51
C ILE A 82 -2.36 -10.01 16.31
N PRO A 83 -2.66 -11.32 16.50
CA PRO A 83 -3.19 -12.14 15.42
C PRO A 83 -4.62 -11.67 15.14
N ASP A 84 -4.75 -10.57 14.41
CA ASP A 84 -6.03 -10.00 14.04
C ASP A 84 -6.67 -10.91 12.98
N VAL A 85 -7.91 -11.34 13.22
CA VAL A 85 -8.74 -12.06 12.24
C VAL A 85 -8.80 -11.28 10.92
N ALA A 86 -8.64 -9.95 10.93
CA ALA A 86 -8.51 -9.12 9.74
C ALA A 86 -7.24 -9.42 8.91
N ILE A 87 -6.13 -9.80 9.53
CA ILE A 87 -4.89 -10.23 8.82
C ILE A 87 -5.16 -11.55 8.09
N GLU A 88 -5.79 -12.51 8.76
CA GLU A 88 -6.06 -13.82 8.18
C GLU A 88 -7.15 -13.76 7.10
N HIS A 89 -8.21 -12.96 7.31
CA HIS A 89 -9.20 -12.66 6.28
C HIS A 89 -8.57 -11.95 5.06
N ARG A 90 -7.64 -11.01 5.25
CA ARG A 90 -6.91 -10.41 4.12
C ARG A 90 -6.13 -11.48 3.35
N ARG A 91 -5.37 -12.35 4.01
CA ARG A 91 -4.67 -13.46 3.32
C ARG A 91 -5.62 -14.37 2.53
N TYR A 92 -6.79 -14.67 3.09
CA TYR A 92 -7.80 -15.50 2.42
C TYR A 92 -8.41 -14.83 1.19
N LEU A 93 -8.75 -13.53 1.28
CA LEU A 93 -9.28 -12.76 0.14
C LEU A 93 -8.26 -12.59 -0.98
N TYR A 94 -6.97 -12.60 -0.62
CA TYR A 94 -5.86 -12.36 -1.52
C TYR A 94 -5.18 -13.69 -1.92
N SER A 95 -5.86 -14.55 -2.69
CA SER A 95 -5.25 -15.78 -3.25
C SER A 95 -4.18 -15.50 -4.33
N GLN A 96 -3.36 -16.51 -4.61
CA GLN A 96 -2.08 -16.59 -5.35
C GLN A 96 -1.98 -15.77 -6.67
N ASN A 97 -1.62 -14.48 -6.59
CA ASN A 97 -1.14 -13.70 -7.74
C ASN A 97 0.33 -13.30 -7.54
N GLU A 98 1.04 -13.09 -8.65
CA GLU A 98 2.46 -12.72 -8.71
C GLU A 98 2.75 -11.51 -7.82
N SER A 99 3.46 -11.77 -6.72
CA SER A 99 3.84 -10.73 -5.76
C SER A 99 5.22 -10.18 -6.12
N SER A 100 5.41 -8.88 -6.01
CA SER A 100 6.71 -8.24 -6.21
C SER A 100 7.28 -7.76 -4.88
N SER A 101 8.58 -7.97 -4.69
CA SER A 101 9.33 -7.45 -3.55
C SER A 101 10.07 -6.18 -3.96
N ILE A 102 9.91 -5.12 -3.17
CA ILE A 102 10.50 -3.81 -3.46
C ILE A 102 11.23 -3.32 -2.22
N THR A 103 12.51 -2.99 -2.37
CA THR A 103 13.32 -2.35 -1.34
C THR A 103 13.33 -0.84 -1.55
N CYS A 104 12.79 -0.11 -0.58
CA CYS A 104 12.80 1.34 -0.55
C CYS A 104 14.15 1.85 -0.03
N ARG A 105 14.71 2.87 -0.69
CA ARG A 105 15.99 3.51 -0.34
C ARG A 105 15.80 5.01 -0.22
#